data_AF-A0A417Y6W2-F1
#
_entry.id   AF-A0A417Y6W2-F1
#
_cell.length_a   1.000
_cell.length_b   1.000
_cell.length_c   1.000
_cell.angle_alpha   90.00
_cell.angle_beta   90.00
_cell.angle_gamma   90.00
#
_symmetry.space_group_name_H-M   'P 1'
#
loop_
_entity.id
_entity.type
_entity.pdbx_description
1 polymer ?
#
loop_
_entity_poly.entity_id
_entity_poly.type
_entity_poly.pdbx_seq_one_letter_code
_entity_poly.pdbx_strand_id
1 'polypeptide(L)'
;MSWVSANKDLVAVKRWPLDGDVGPRRTISGQVRPFMFDLSVLANAAGDTVVGFTRFFSRPDGTRWVPISVYRPAGGPWGPPLRVADTDAQARLAVLALQEAGDVEAAWQDGVRDDQLLAIRYSFLSAP
;
A
#
# COMPACT_ATOMS: atom_id res chain seq x y z
N MET A 1 -11.27 0.82 -13.54
CA MET A 1 -9.90 1.32 -13.26
C MET A 1 -9.87 1.97 -11.87
N SER A 2 -8.83 1.76 -11.07
CA SER A 2 -8.71 2.32 -9.71
C SER A 2 -7.62 3.38 -9.69
N TRP A 3 -7.88 4.53 -9.05
CA TRP A 3 -6.92 5.62 -8.96
C TRP A 3 -6.65 5.97 -7.50
N VAL A 4 -5.40 6.34 -7.22
CA VAL A 4 -4.97 6.69 -5.88
C VAL A 4 -4.29 8.04 -5.90
N SER A 5 -4.75 8.96 -5.06
CA SER A 5 -4.08 10.24 -4.87
C SER A 5 -3.44 10.30 -3.49
N ALA A 6 -2.18 10.74 -3.47
CA ALA A 6 -1.51 11.22 -2.28
C ALA A 6 -1.44 12.75 -2.36
N ASN A 7 -2.21 13.43 -1.51
CA ASN A 7 -1.71 14.73 -1.02
C ASN A 7 -0.83 14.42 0.18
N LYS A 8 0.07 15.34 0.56
CA LYS A 8 1.12 15.18 1.59
C LYS A 8 0.68 14.52 2.92
N ASP A 9 -0.62 14.41 3.17
CA ASP A 9 -1.21 13.95 4.43
C ASP A 9 -2.15 12.73 4.34
N LEU A 10 -2.56 12.25 3.15
CA LEU A 10 -3.57 11.18 3.02
C LEU A 10 -3.44 10.38 1.70
N VAL A 11 -3.61 9.06 1.77
CA VAL A 11 -3.83 8.17 0.61
C VAL A 11 -5.32 7.86 0.48
N ALA A 12 -5.89 8.19 -0.68
CA ALA A 12 -7.29 7.94 -0.98
C ALA A 12 -7.49 7.25 -2.34
N VAL A 13 -8.46 6.35 -2.40
CA VAL A 13 -8.85 5.60 -3.59
C VAL A 13 -10.15 6.13 -4.18
N LYS A 14 -10.28 6.05 -5.51
CA LYS A 14 -11.55 6.16 -6.24
C LYS A 14 -11.68 5.04 -7.26
N ARG A 15 -12.91 4.57 -7.50
CA ARG A 15 -13.25 3.59 -8.54
C ARG A 15 -13.88 4.30 -9.72
N TRP A 16 -13.29 4.11 -10.90
CA TRP A 16 -13.86 4.48 -12.19
C TRP A 16 -14.50 3.24 -12.82
N PRO A 17 -15.84 3.20 -12.97
CA PRO A 17 -16.46 2.30 -13.96
C PRO A 17 -16.08 2.75 -15.38
N LEU A 18 -16.13 1.83 -16.35
CA LEU A 18 -15.91 2.16 -17.78
C LEU A 18 -16.94 3.18 -18.26
N ASP A 19 -18.16 3.11 -17.72
CA ASP A 19 -19.26 4.05 -17.97
C ASP A 19 -19.86 4.46 -16.61
N GLY A 20 -19.80 5.75 -16.26
CA GLY A 20 -20.45 6.29 -15.06
C GLY A 20 -19.58 7.22 -14.20
N ASP A 21 -20.19 7.73 -13.13
CA ASP A 21 -19.56 8.70 -12.24
C ASP A 21 -18.45 8.10 -11.37
N VAL A 22 -17.44 8.93 -11.09
CA VAL A 22 -16.36 8.55 -10.18
C VAL A 22 -16.90 8.41 -8.77
N GLY A 23 -16.70 7.25 -8.15
CA GLY A 23 -17.12 7.01 -6.77
C GLY A 23 -16.54 8.03 -5.76
N PRO A 24 -17.17 8.19 -4.58
CA PRO A 24 -16.70 9.14 -3.56
C PRO A 24 -15.27 8.81 -3.10
N ARG A 25 -14.50 9.86 -2.79
CA ARG A 25 -13.14 9.72 -2.24
C ARG A 25 -13.20 8.94 -0.93
N ARG A 26 -12.44 7.86 -0.81
CA ARG A 26 -12.27 7.12 0.46
C ARG A 26 -10.81 7.13 0.90
N THR A 27 -10.55 7.65 2.09
CA THR A 27 -9.25 7.56 2.76
C THR A 27 -9.03 6.14 3.26
N ILE A 28 -7.86 5.56 2.95
CA ILE A 28 -7.49 4.19 3.34
C ILE A 28 -6.24 4.14 4.25
N SER A 29 -5.54 5.26 4.40
CA SER A 29 -4.33 5.37 5.23
C SER A 29 -4.58 5.55 6.74
N GLY A 30 -5.82 5.79 7.16
CA GLY A 30 -6.13 6.32 8.50
C GLY A 30 -5.82 7.83 8.63
N GLN A 31 -5.67 8.32 9.86
CA GLN A 31 -5.56 9.75 10.23
C GLN A 31 -4.57 10.58 9.39
N VAL A 32 -4.91 11.87 9.27
CA VAL A 32 -4.20 12.95 8.56
C VAL A 32 -2.82 13.18 9.19
N ARG A 33 -1.80 13.26 8.33
CA ARG A 33 -0.37 13.43 8.66
C ARG A 33 0.25 12.14 9.14
N PRO A 34 0.83 11.42 8.19
CA PRO A 34 2.21 11.81 7.89
C PRO A 34 2.55 11.75 6.39
N PHE A 35 3.73 12.25 6.02
CA PHE A 35 4.21 12.25 4.63
C PHE A 35 4.12 10.85 4.01
N MET A 36 3.53 10.77 2.82
CA MET A 36 3.31 9.53 2.09
C MET A 36 3.96 9.62 0.70
N PHE A 37 4.75 8.60 0.33
CA PHE A 37 5.46 8.51 -0.95
C PHE A 37 5.34 7.11 -1.54
N ASP A 38 5.94 6.91 -2.72
CA ASP A 38 6.11 5.61 -3.37
C ASP A 38 4.77 4.87 -3.55
N LEU A 39 3.77 5.62 -4.04
CA LEU A 39 2.40 5.15 -4.17
C LEU A 39 2.26 4.14 -5.31
N SER A 40 1.66 2.99 -5.02
CA SER A 40 1.33 1.96 -6.01
C SER A 40 -0.09 1.45 -5.80
N VAL A 41 -0.82 1.19 -6.89
CA VAL A 41 -2.13 0.55 -6.86
C VAL A 41 -2.18 -0.54 -7.92
N LEU A 42 -2.62 -1.73 -7.52
CA LEU A 42 -2.77 -2.87 -8.40
C LEU A 42 -4.14 -3.48 -8.19
N ALA A 43 -4.73 -3.99 -9.28
CA ALA A 43 -5.95 -4.77 -9.24
C ALA A 43 -5.83 -5.94 -10.22
N ASN A 44 -6.36 -7.11 -9.85
CA ASN A 44 -6.44 -8.28 -10.72
C ASN A 44 -7.80 -8.34 -11.44
N ALA A 45 -7.99 -9.32 -12.33
CA ALA A 45 -9.24 -9.45 -13.09
C ALA A 45 -10.43 -9.82 -12.19
N ALA A 46 -10.19 -10.49 -11.06
CA ALA A 46 -11.21 -10.78 -10.06
C ALA A 46 -11.74 -9.51 -9.36
N GLY A 47 -10.98 -8.40 -9.41
CA GLY A 47 -11.34 -7.13 -8.78
C GLY A 47 -10.85 -6.97 -7.34
N ASP A 48 -9.91 -7.82 -6.91
CA ASP A 48 -9.08 -7.56 -5.75
C ASP A 48 -8.22 -6.32 -6.00
N THR A 49 -7.87 -5.59 -4.95
CA THR A 49 -7.07 -4.39 -5.08
C THR A 49 -6.09 -4.29 -3.91
N VAL A 50 -4.83 -3.99 -4.22
CA VAL A 50 -3.84 -3.62 -3.22
C VAL A 50 -3.37 -2.19 -3.48
N VAL A 51 -3.21 -1.43 -2.41
CA VAL A 51 -2.52 -0.13 -2.44
C VAL A 51 -1.29 -0.22 -1.56
N GLY A 52 -0.15 0.16 -2.11
CA GLY A 52 1.12 0.32 -1.39
C GLY A 52 1.50 1.79 -1.28
N PHE A 53 2.11 2.15 -0.16
CA PHE A 53 2.74 3.46 0.03
C PHE A 53 3.80 3.40 1.14
N THR A 54 4.78 4.27 1.07
CA THR A 54 5.71 4.54 2.18
C THR A 54 5.11 5.60 3.08
N ARG A 55 5.01 5.33 4.39
CA ARG A 55 4.47 6.24 5.40
C ARG A 55 5.57 6.68 6.38
N PHE A 56 5.64 7.98 6.69
CA PHE A 56 6.50 8.49 7.77
C PHE A 56 5.85 8.23 9.14
N PHE A 57 6.60 7.71 10.11
CA PHE A 57 6.15 7.57 11.49
C PHE A 57 7.07 8.35 12.41
N SER A 58 6.52 9.30 13.16
CA SER A 58 7.20 9.92 14.30
C SER A 58 7.00 9.05 15.53
N ARG A 59 8.10 8.66 16.17
CA ARG A 59 8.11 7.93 17.43
C ARG A 59 9.03 8.63 18.44
N PRO A 60 8.88 8.36 19.74
CA PRO A 60 9.77 8.92 20.76
C PRO A 60 11.24 8.56 20.57
N ASP A 61 11.52 7.39 20.00
CA ASP A 61 12.87 6.84 19.75
C ASP A 61 13.44 7.25 18.38
N GLY A 62 12.67 7.94 17.54
CA GLY A 62 13.12 8.43 16.25
C GLY A 62 12.03 8.50 15.20
N THR A 63 12.39 9.02 14.04
CA THR A 63 11.49 9.06 12.88
C THR A 63 11.89 8.01 11.87
N ARG A 64 10.92 7.36 11.23
CA ARG A 64 11.19 6.33 10.23
C ARG A 64 10.19 6.28 9.09
N TRP A 65 10.68 5.92 7.91
CA TRP A 65 9.87 5.53 6.76
C TRP A 65 9.48 4.05 6.91
N VAL A 66 8.22 3.73 6.63
CA VAL A 66 7.71 2.36 6.72
C VAL A 66 6.84 2.08 5.49
N PRO A 67 7.14 1.03 4.70
CA PRO A 67 6.28 0.62 3.61
C PRO A 67 5.03 -0.07 4.18
N ILE A 68 3.88 0.37 3.70
CA ILE A 68 2.55 -0.07 4.13
C ILE A 68 1.79 -0.56 2.90
N SER A 69 1.02 -1.64 3.08
CA SER A 69 0.04 -2.11 2.11
C SER A 69 -1.37 -2.09 2.72
N VAL A 70 -2.38 -1.92 1.87
CA VAL A 70 -3.80 -2.07 2.23
C VAL A 70 -4.46 -2.92 1.16
N TYR A 71 -5.06 -4.03 1.57
CA TYR A 71 -5.73 -4.97 0.66
C TYR A 71 -7.24 -4.80 0.71
N ARG A 72 -7.89 -5.02 -0.43
CA ARG A 72 -9.34 -5.13 -0.54
C ARG A 72 -9.68 -6.32 -1.45
N PRO A 73 -10.39 -7.34 -0.94
CA PRO A 73 -10.94 -8.37 -1.80
C PRO A 73 -12.04 -7.83 -2.71
N ALA A 74 -12.27 -8.52 -3.83
CA ALA A 74 -13.39 -8.28 -4.73
C ALA A 74 -14.71 -8.26 -3.95
N GLY A 75 -15.57 -7.28 -4.21
CA GLY A 75 -16.85 -7.11 -3.49
C GLY A 75 -16.74 -6.72 -2.01
N GLY A 76 -15.62 -6.95 -1.33
CA GLY A 76 -15.47 -6.73 0.11
C GLY A 76 -15.04 -5.32 0.55
N PRO A 77 -14.91 -5.09 1.87
CA PRO A 77 -14.35 -3.86 2.43
C PRO A 77 -12.82 -3.82 2.29
N TRP A 78 -12.23 -2.63 2.43
CA TRP A 78 -10.79 -2.49 2.65
C TRP A 78 -10.40 -3.07 4.01
N GLY A 79 -9.33 -3.87 4.05
CA GLY A 79 -8.71 -4.35 5.26
C GLY A 79 -7.90 -3.25 5.98
N PRO A 80 -7.32 -3.57 7.16
CA PRO A 80 -6.43 -2.65 7.87
C PRO A 80 -5.11 -2.45 7.12
N PRO A 81 -4.39 -1.33 7.34
CA PRO A 81 -3.03 -1.17 6.84
C PRO A 81 -2.07 -2.18 7.47
N LEU A 82 -1.21 -2.78 6.64
CA LEU A 82 -0.23 -3.78 7.02
C LEU A 82 1.18 -3.28 6.74
N ARG A 83 2.11 -3.57 7.64
CA ARG A 83 3.53 -3.30 7.41
C ARG A 83 4.07 -4.30 6.40
N VAL A 84 4.78 -3.81 5.39
CA VAL A 84 5.42 -4.66 4.37
C VAL A 84 6.81 -5.13 4.82
N ALA A 85 7.60 -4.22 5.40
CA ALA A 85 8.95 -4.56 5.85
C ALA A 85 8.93 -5.42 7.13
N ASP A 86 9.82 -6.40 7.20
CA ASP A 86 10.02 -7.30 8.34
C ASP A 86 11.00 -6.74 9.40
N THR A 87 11.71 -5.66 9.07
CA THR A 87 12.60 -4.93 9.98
C THR A 87 11.90 -3.78 10.68
N ASP A 88 12.46 -3.32 11.81
CA ASP A 88 12.09 -2.06 12.47
C ASP A 88 12.86 -0.82 11.97
N ALA A 89 13.82 -1.00 11.05
CA ALA A 89 14.59 0.07 10.45
C ALA A 89 13.76 0.98 9.50
N GLN A 90 14.39 2.04 9.00
CA GLN A 90 13.79 2.84 7.93
C GLN A 90 13.69 2.01 6.66
N ALA A 91 12.52 1.99 6.04
CA ALA A 91 12.30 1.28 4.80
C ALA A 91 11.40 2.04 3.83
N ARG A 92 11.57 1.81 2.53
CA ARG A 92 10.75 2.42 1.46
C ARG A 92 10.23 1.36 0.51
N LEU A 93 8.97 1.51 0.09
CA LEU A 93 8.37 0.62 -0.90
C LEU A 93 9.05 0.82 -2.26
N ALA A 94 9.52 -0.27 -2.87
CA ALA A 94 10.11 -0.23 -4.21
C ALA A 94 9.06 -0.66 -5.24
N VAL A 95 8.45 -1.82 -5.06
CA VAL A 95 7.44 -2.36 -5.98
C VAL A 95 6.46 -3.27 -5.26
N LEU A 96 5.25 -3.36 -5.83
CA LEU A 96 4.25 -4.38 -5.51
C LEU A 96 3.92 -5.17 -6.77
N ALA A 97 3.52 -6.42 -6.60
CA ALA A 97 2.85 -7.21 -7.62
C ALA A 97 1.62 -7.89 -6.99
N LEU A 98 0.54 -8.04 -7.76
CA LEU A 98 -0.67 -8.75 -7.36
C LEU A 98 -0.92 -9.84 -8.40
N GLN A 99 -0.95 -11.08 -7.95
CA GLN A 99 -1.24 -12.24 -8.78
C GLN A 99 -2.75 -12.40 -8.98
N GLU A 100 -3.16 -13.08 -10.05
CA GLU A 100 -4.59 -13.37 -10.31
C GLU A 100 -5.25 -14.19 -9.19
N ALA A 101 -4.48 -15.03 -8.48
CA ALA A 101 -4.97 -15.78 -7.32
C ALA A 101 -5.23 -14.92 -6.07
N GLY A 102 -4.84 -13.63 -6.08
CA GLY A 102 -4.95 -12.72 -4.94
C GLY A 102 -3.67 -12.57 -4.10
N ASP A 103 -2.64 -13.37 -4.38
CA ASP A 103 -1.33 -13.25 -3.72
C ASP A 103 -0.66 -11.91 -4.06
N VAL A 104 -0.09 -11.25 -3.05
CA VAL A 104 0.62 -9.96 -3.22
C VAL A 104 2.08 -10.11 -2.89
N GLU A 105 2.96 -9.84 -3.86
CA GLU A 105 4.41 -9.77 -3.65
C GLU A 105 4.86 -8.32 -3.47
N ALA A 106 5.92 -8.12 -2.69
CA ALA A 106 6.43 -6.79 -2.40
C ALA A 106 7.97 -6.76 -2.39
N ALA A 107 8.56 -5.65 -2.80
CA ALA A 107 9.96 -5.36 -2.53
C ALA A 107 10.08 -3.99 -1.90
N TRP A 108 11.05 -3.85 -1.00
CA TRP A 108 11.37 -2.60 -0.32
C TRP A 108 12.88 -2.42 -0.21
N GLN A 109 13.28 -1.23 0.18
CA GLN A 109 14.66 -0.89 0.47
C GLN A 109 14.79 -0.63 1.96
N ASP A 110 15.75 -1.26 2.61
CA ASP A 110 16.07 -1.04 4.03
C ASP A 110 17.24 -0.06 4.18
N GLY A 111 17.18 0.78 5.22
CA GLY A 111 18.25 1.69 5.61
C GLY A 111 18.54 2.74 4.54
N VAL A 112 17.84 3.88 4.57
CA VAL A 112 17.91 4.98 3.57
C VAL A 112 19.30 5.67 3.45
N ARG A 113 20.40 4.99 3.80
CA ARG A 113 21.80 5.33 3.51
C ARG A 113 22.67 4.18 2.96
N ASP A 114 22.17 2.96 2.79
CA ASP A 114 22.95 1.85 2.20
C ASP A 114 22.06 0.95 1.31
N ASP A 115 21.98 1.30 0.02
CA ASP A 115 21.70 0.60 -1.26
C ASP A 115 21.15 -0.85 -1.35
N GLN A 116 20.54 -1.42 -0.31
CA GLN A 116 20.05 -2.80 -0.31
C GLN A 116 18.57 -2.82 -0.73
N LEU A 117 18.31 -3.21 -1.99
CA LEU A 117 16.97 -3.63 -2.43
C LEU A 117 16.71 -5.04 -1.89
N LEU A 118 15.77 -5.17 -0.95
CA LEU A 118 15.29 -6.44 -0.47
C LEU A 118 13.94 -6.75 -1.12
N ALA A 119 13.90 -7.78 -1.94
CA ALA A 119 12.64 -8.36 -2.41
C ALA A 119 12.25 -9.49 -1.47
N ILE A 120 11.11 -9.36 -0.78
CA ILE A 120 10.57 -10.44 0.04
C ILE A 120 9.17 -10.76 -0.44
N ARG A 121 8.97 -12.03 -0.80
CA ARG A 121 7.64 -12.57 -1.07
C ARG A 121 6.82 -12.55 0.21
N TYR A 122 5.96 -11.55 0.35
CA TYR A 122 4.80 -11.69 1.20
C TYR A 122 3.73 -12.47 0.42
N SER A 123 2.90 -13.23 1.12
CA SER A 123 1.74 -13.92 0.55
C SER A 123 0.64 -13.76 1.56
N PHE A 124 -0.38 -12.96 1.24
CA PHE A 124 -1.59 -12.98 2.04
C PHE A 124 -2.34 -14.23 1.63
N LEU A 125 -2.26 -15.25 2.49
CA LEU A 125 -3.01 -16.49 2.32
C LEU A 125 -4.47 -16.16 1.98
N SER A 126 -4.91 -16.78 0.89
CA SER A 126 -6.29 -16.97 0.43
C SER A 126 -7.29 -16.88 1.58
N ALA A 127 -8.26 -15.98 1.45
CA ALA A 127 -9.40 -15.90 2.37
C ALA A 127 -10.10 -17.27 2.48
N PRO A 128 -10.59 -17.66 3.67
CA PRO A 128 -11.47 -18.83 3.81
C PRO A 128 -12.79 -18.67 3.04
#